data_AF-A0AAN4HD42-F1
#
_entry.id   AF-A0AAN4HD42-F1
#
_cell.length_a   1.000
_cell.length_b   1.000
_cell.length_c   1.000
_cell.angle_alpha   90.00
_cell.angle_beta   90.00
_cell.angle_gamma   90.00
#
_symmetry.space_group_name_H-M   'P 1'
#
loop_
_entity.id
_entity.type
_entity.pdbx_description
1 polymer ?
#
loop_
_entity_poly.entity_id
_entity_poly.type
_entity_poly.pdbx_seq_one_letter_code
_entity_poly.pdbx_strand_id
1 'polypeptide(L)'
;MNEALKREDKVSEKTLNKFLSKIIDEIDFQRKNQEDIAKIIGISSGTLSKNLTGKNQFGFWNLIRLLKLLYAGDINKQRKMLHTFCSVTTSKKNLRIAMEYANSKGDLSLLKQVVDQESKSSLAMNREWAYVYELVWLRNSGSIKKQELLAKLEDRKGKKVIKTKEMKVLYGILTYYTMYDLEKYNSLFEYAEVLSPDVNAITDSFIRTSYLGRIKEGLAYAYLVQDDLEKSRRLCQEILDLEDPEGCFHLLRASALVYLAESYTFECYERASRYINKSLEQLEPCNFERELQRKQSILNTYAFIKLVNRKELENIKIYHPAEESFLEIVKGNYQNAIDILNKLEKKNRFLSPMQYCILGIAKNDITLIEKSIALYECVGNRFYSKFPKKIVVEFNKNGIIYEGGAI
;
A
#
# COMPACT_ATOMS: atom_id res chain seq x y z
N MET A 1 -11.11 27.56 -33.96
CA MET A 1 -10.36 27.35 -32.70
C MET A 1 -10.96 28.13 -31.51
N ASN A 2 -11.43 29.38 -31.69
CA ASN A 2 -11.97 30.20 -30.59
C ASN A 2 -13.36 29.82 -30.04
N GLU A 3 -14.25 29.19 -30.83
CA GLU A 3 -15.60 28.86 -30.34
C GLU A 3 -15.64 27.58 -29.49
N ALA A 4 -14.79 26.60 -29.79
CA ALA A 4 -14.70 25.36 -29.01
C ALA A 4 -14.14 25.63 -27.61
N LEU A 5 -13.05 26.41 -27.51
CA LEU A 5 -12.48 26.87 -26.24
C LEU A 5 -13.50 27.67 -25.41
N LYS A 6 -14.22 28.63 -26.04
CA LYS A 6 -15.28 29.39 -25.36
C LYS A 6 -16.45 28.52 -24.89
N ARG A 7 -16.76 27.42 -25.58
CA ARG A 7 -17.81 26.46 -25.15
C ARG A 7 -17.32 25.58 -24.00
N GLU A 8 -16.09 25.10 -24.04
CA GLU A 8 -15.48 24.33 -22.94
C GLU A 8 -15.36 25.17 -21.65
N ASP A 9 -14.92 26.43 -21.77
CA ASP A 9 -14.82 27.35 -20.63
C ASP A 9 -16.19 27.61 -19.97
N LYS A 10 -17.24 27.84 -20.77
CA LYS A 10 -18.61 28.03 -20.27
C LYS A 10 -19.18 26.77 -19.58
N VAL A 11 -18.85 25.58 -20.09
CA VAL A 11 -19.28 24.30 -19.48
C VAL A 11 -18.55 24.07 -18.16
N SER A 12 -17.25 24.38 -18.11
CA SER A 12 -16.43 24.28 -16.89
C SER A 12 -16.93 25.24 -15.81
N GLU A 13 -17.22 26.49 -16.16
CA GLU A 13 -17.75 27.50 -15.25
C GLU A 13 -19.13 27.10 -14.68
N LYS A 14 -20.04 26.61 -15.52
CA LYS A 14 -21.35 26.11 -15.09
C LYS A 14 -21.22 24.93 -14.12
N THR A 15 -20.24 24.05 -14.35
CA THR A 15 -20.02 22.88 -13.50
C THR A 15 -19.39 23.26 -12.15
N LEU A 16 -18.46 24.22 -12.16
CA LEU A 16 -17.89 24.78 -10.94
C LEU A 16 -18.96 25.46 -10.08
N ASN A 17 -19.82 26.30 -10.68
CA ASN A 17 -20.91 26.95 -9.95
C ASN A 17 -21.86 25.92 -9.34
N LYS A 18 -22.21 24.86 -10.07
CA LYS A 18 -23.02 23.75 -9.54
C LYS A 18 -22.34 23.03 -8.37
N PHE A 19 -21.02 22.86 -8.41
CA PHE A 19 -20.27 22.28 -7.30
C PHE A 19 -20.29 23.18 -6.06
N LEU A 20 -20.05 24.49 -6.25
CA LEU A 20 -20.07 25.47 -5.16
C LEU A 20 -21.46 25.64 -4.55
N SER A 21 -22.52 25.67 -5.36
CA SER A 21 -23.91 25.71 -4.86
C SER A 21 -24.20 24.54 -3.93
N LYS A 22 -23.77 23.31 -4.28
CA LYS A 22 -23.95 22.15 -3.37
C LYS A 22 -23.23 22.30 -2.04
N ILE A 23 -22.07 22.96 -2.02
CA ILE A 23 -21.36 23.24 -0.76
C ILE A 23 -22.14 24.28 0.06
N ILE A 24 -22.62 25.35 -0.59
CA ILE A 24 -23.39 26.41 0.06
C ILE A 24 -24.70 25.82 0.63
N ASP A 25 -25.45 25.07 -0.18
CA ASP A 25 -26.69 24.41 0.23
C ASP A 25 -26.47 23.51 1.46
N GLU A 26 -25.33 22.79 1.51
CA GLU A 26 -24.99 21.94 2.66
C GLU A 26 -24.64 22.76 3.91
N ILE A 27 -23.89 23.85 3.75
CA ILE A 27 -23.57 24.77 4.86
C ILE A 27 -24.87 25.33 5.45
N ASP A 28 -25.78 25.78 4.59
CA ASP A 28 -27.06 26.37 4.97
C ASP A 28 -27.98 25.33 5.61
N PHE A 29 -28.06 24.13 5.03
CA PHE A 29 -28.83 23.01 5.58
C PHE A 29 -28.38 22.64 7.00
N GLN A 30 -27.07 22.61 7.23
CA GLN A 30 -26.49 22.34 8.55
C GLN A 30 -26.47 23.56 9.48
N ARG A 31 -26.94 24.72 9.01
CA ARG A 31 -26.96 25.99 9.75
C ARG A 31 -25.61 26.37 10.34
N LYS A 32 -24.52 26.06 9.63
CA LYS A 32 -23.15 26.36 10.08
C LYS A 32 -22.76 27.79 9.73
N ASN A 33 -22.16 28.50 10.68
CA ASN A 33 -21.60 29.83 10.44
C ASN A 33 -20.32 29.73 9.59
N GLN A 34 -20.22 30.57 8.56
CA GLN A 34 -19.03 30.66 7.71
C GLN A 34 -17.78 31.08 8.48
N GLU A 35 -17.88 31.90 9.53
CA GLU A 35 -16.73 32.30 10.34
C GLU A 35 -16.13 31.10 11.09
N ASP A 36 -16.98 30.27 11.68
CA ASP A 36 -16.56 29.04 12.37
C ASP A 36 -15.96 28.04 11.38
N ILE A 37 -16.57 27.87 10.20
CA ILE A 37 -16.03 27.03 9.13
C ILE A 37 -14.63 27.52 8.73
N ALA A 38 -14.47 28.83 8.50
CA ALA A 38 -13.20 29.42 8.08
C ALA A 38 -12.11 29.14 9.12
N LYS A 39 -12.43 29.32 10.42
CA LYS A 39 -11.53 29.00 11.53
C LYS A 39 -11.13 27.53 11.55
N ILE A 40 -12.09 26.61 11.39
CA ILE A 40 -11.83 25.15 11.42
C ILE A 40 -10.94 24.72 10.25
N ILE A 41 -11.20 25.21 9.04
CA ILE A 41 -10.42 24.80 7.86
C ILE A 41 -9.09 25.57 7.72
N GLY A 42 -8.88 26.60 8.53
CA GLY A 42 -7.62 27.35 8.64
C GLY A 42 -7.47 28.47 7.62
N ILE A 43 -8.56 29.18 7.27
CA ILE A 43 -8.54 30.36 6.39
C ILE A 43 -9.31 31.53 6.99
N SER A 44 -9.12 32.73 6.43
CA SER A 44 -9.94 33.88 6.82
C SER A 44 -11.36 33.80 6.24
N SER A 45 -12.34 34.36 6.94
CA SER A 45 -13.74 34.43 6.49
C SER A 45 -13.88 35.08 5.11
N GLY A 46 -13.09 36.13 4.84
CA GLY A 46 -13.03 36.77 3.52
C GLY A 46 -12.50 35.86 2.42
N THR A 47 -11.55 34.96 2.73
CA THR A 47 -11.06 33.95 1.77
C THR A 47 -12.13 32.90 1.51
N LEU A 48 -12.80 32.41 2.56
CA LEU A 48 -13.90 31.46 2.42
C LEU A 48 -15.02 32.02 1.54
N SER A 49 -15.45 33.26 1.79
CA SER A 49 -16.48 33.93 0.99
C SER A 49 -16.06 34.05 -0.49
N LYS A 50 -14.81 34.43 -0.77
CA LYS A 50 -14.27 34.44 -2.13
C LYS A 50 -14.23 33.04 -2.76
N ASN A 51 -14.00 32.00 -1.96
CA ASN A 51 -14.02 30.62 -2.44
C ASN A 51 -15.43 30.14 -2.77
N LEU A 52 -16.41 30.39 -1.90
CA LEU A 52 -17.81 30.00 -2.11
C LEU A 52 -18.44 30.74 -3.29
N THR A 53 -18.06 32.01 -3.51
CA THR A 53 -18.53 32.80 -4.67
C THR A 53 -17.79 32.50 -5.97
N GLY A 54 -16.81 31.59 -5.97
CA GLY A 54 -16.04 31.23 -7.15
C GLY A 54 -15.00 32.26 -7.60
N LYS A 55 -14.87 33.40 -6.90
CA LYS A 55 -13.85 34.43 -7.18
C LYS A 55 -12.43 33.90 -7.01
N ASN A 56 -12.23 33.00 -6.05
CA ASN A 56 -10.97 32.28 -5.83
C ASN A 56 -11.24 30.77 -5.74
N GLN A 57 -10.30 29.92 -6.15
CA GLN A 57 -10.42 28.47 -5.91
C GLN A 57 -9.96 28.06 -4.51
N PHE A 58 -10.57 27.02 -3.95
CA PHE A 58 -10.10 26.40 -2.72
C PHE A 58 -8.69 25.82 -2.91
N GLY A 59 -7.82 26.00 -1.92
CA GLY A 59 -6.62 25.17 -1.79
C GLY A 59 -7.01 23.73 -1.45
N PHE A 60 -6.25 22.76 -1.95
CA PHE A 60 -6.57 21.33 -1.79
C PHE A 60 -6.86 20.93 -0.34
N TRP A 61 -5.97 21.25 0.60
CA TRP A 61 -6.13 20.89 2.01
C TRP A 61 -7.30 21.59 2.69
N ASN A 62 -7.56 22.85 2.35
CA ASN A 62 -8.71 23.59 2.88
C ASN A 62 -10.01 22.93 2.45
N LEU A 63 -10.07 22.44 1.21
CA LEU A 63 -11.21 21.67 0.73
C LEU A 63 -11.33 20.32 1.46
N ILE A 64 -10.24 19.57 1.64
CA ILE A 64 -10.28 18.30 2.39
C ILE A 64 -10.87 18.51 3.79
N ARG A 65 -10.42 19.55 4.50
CA ARG A 65 -10.97 19.92 5.83
C ARG A 65 -12.44 20.31 5.76
N LEU A 66 -12.82 21.09 4.75
CA LEU A 66 -14.22 21.48 4.54
C LEU A 66 -15.11 20.26 4.29
N LEU A 67 -14.69 19.32 3.44
CA LEU A 67 -15.45 18.12 3.15
C LEU A 67 -15.56 17.20 4.37
N LYS A 68 -14.49 17.06 5.17
CA LYS A 68 -14.53 16.34 6.45
C LYS A 68 -15.50 16.98 7.44
N LEU A 69 -15.54 18.32 7.48
CA LEU A 69 -16.44 19.07 8.36
C LEU A 69 -17.91 18.94 7.95
N LEU A 70 -18.20 19.10 6.65
CA LEU A 70 -19.58 19.09 6.13
C LEU A 70 -20.13 17.68 6.04
N TYR A 71 -19.32 16.69 5.69
CA TYR A 71 -19.79 15.32 5.47
C TYR A 71 -19.20 14.36 6.51
N ALA A 72 -19.12 14.82 7.76
CA ALA A 72 -18.67 13.99 8.88
C ALA A 72 -19.54 12.71 8.96
N GLY A 73 -18.90 11.54 8.93
CA GLY A 73 -19.58 10.25 8.92
C GLY A 73 -20.03 9.74 7.54
N ASP A 74 -20.03 10.56 6.48
CA ASP A 74 -20.35 10.15 5.11
C ASP A 74 -19.13 10.22 4.19
N ILE A 75 -18.26 9.22 4.31
CA ILE A 75 -17.04 9.11 3.52
C ILE A 75 -17.31 8.98 2.01
N ASN A 76 -18.43 8.37 1.62
CA ASN A 76 -18.79 8.22 0.21
C ASN A 76 -19.14 9.57 -0.41
N LYS A 77 -19.85 10.42 0.32
CA LYS A 77 -20.12 11.80 -0.08
C LYS A 77 -18.85 12.64 -0.12
N GLN A 78 -17.96 12.53 0.88
CA GLN A 78 -16.66 13.19 0.87
C GLN A 78 -15.87 12.86 -0.41
N ARG A 79 -15.77 11.56 -0.74
CA ARG A 79 -15.11 11.08 -1.96
C ARG A 79 -15.76 11.64 -3.21
N LYS A 80 -17.07 11.51 -3.35
CA LYS A 80 -17.81 12.02 -4.52
C LYS A 80 -17.60 13.52 -4.73
N MET A 81 -17.59 14.30 -3.66
CA MET A 81 -17.35 15.74 -3.72
C MET A 81 -15.89 16.06 -4.09
N LEU A 82 -14.92 15.30 -3.56
CA LEU A 82 -13.50 15.46 -3.92
C LEU A 82 -13.23 15.12 -5.40
N HIS A 83 -13.82 14.03 -5.91
CA HIS A 83 -13.77 13.68 -7.32
C HIS A 83 -14.34 14.79 -8.20
N THR A 84 -15.52 15.31 -7.82
CA THR A 84 -16.16 16.41 -8.54
C THR A 84 -15.28 17.66 -8.53
N PHE A 85 -14.68 18.00 -7.38
CA PHE A 85 -13.75 19.12 -7.28
C PHE A 85 -12.55 18.97 -8.22
N CYS A 86 -11.93 17.79 -8.26
CA CYS A 86 -10.78 17.55 -9.13
C CYS A 86 -11.15 17.66 -10.62
N SER A 87 -12.39 17.35 -10.99
CA SER A 87 -12.89 17.54 -12.36
C SER A 87 -13.13 19.01 -12.74
N VAL A 88 -13.38 19.90 -11.77
CA VAL A 88 -13.75 21.30 -12.04
C VAL A 88 -12.67 22.32 -11.67
N THR A 89 -11.70 21.94 -10.84
CA THR A 89 -10.62 22.85 -10.44
C THR A 89 -9.67 23.09 -11.62
N THR A 90 -9.33 24.35 -11.85
CA THR A 90 -8.31 24.75 -12.84
C THR A 90 -6.92 24.88 -12.19
N SER A 91 -6.84 24.80 -10.86
CA SER A 91 -5.59 24.86 -10.10
C SER A 91 -4.72 23.62 -10.36
N LYS A 92 -3.70 23.82 -11.18
CA LYS A 92 -2.71 22.79 -11.51
C LYS A 92 -1.94 22.28 -10.29
N LYS A 93 -1.75 23.13 -9.27
CA LYS A 93 -1.15 22.72 -7.99
C LYS A 93 -2.05 21.74 -7.22
N ASN A 94 -3.36 22.04 -7.13
CA ASN A 94 -4.30 21.16 -6.44
C ASN A 94 -4.32 19.76 -7.06
N LEU A 95 -4.28 19.67 -8.38
CA LEU A 95 -4.30 18.38 -9.09
C LEU A 95 -3.02 17.56 -8.87
N ARG A 96 -1.85 18.20 -8.72
CA ARG A 96 -0.61 17.50 -8.33
C ARG A 96 -0.70 16.94 -6.90
N ILE A 97 -1.20 17.74 -5.95
CA ILE A 97 -1.44 17.27 -4.57
C ILE A 97 -2.47 16.14 -4.56
N ALA A 98 -3.53 16.25 -5.38
CA ALA A 98 -4.57 15.24 -5.48
C ALA A 98 -4.04 13.87 -5.93
N MET A 99 -3.07 13.81 -6.86
CA MET A 99 -2.45 12.54 -7.26
C MET A 99 -1.77 11.87 -6.07
N GLU A 100 -0.99 12.62 -5.30
CA GLU A 100 -0.28 12.07 -4.14
C GLU A 100 -1.23 11.71 -2.99
N TYR A 101 -2.24 12.55 -2.75
CA TYR A 101 -3.31 12.27 -1.78
C TYR A 101 -4.06 10.99 -2.14
N ALA A 102 -4.52 10.87 -3.39
CA ALA A 102 -5.26 9.70 -3.86
C ALA A 102 -4.43 8.43 -3.71
N ASN A 103 -3.14 8.49 -4.06
CA ASN A 103 -2.25 7.34 -3.88
C ASN A 103 -2.05 6.96 -2.41
N SER A 104 -1.86 7.95 -1.54
CA SER A 104 -1.64 7.75 -0.09
C SER A 104 -2.88 7.16 0.59
N LYS A 105 -4.08 7.68 0.28
CA LYS A 105 -5.36 7.13 0.75
C LYS A 105 -5.71 5.79 0.11
N GLY A 106 -5.17 5.51 -1.07
CA GLY A 106 -5.46 4.32 -1.85
C GLY A 106 -6.71 4.39 -2.71
N ASP A 107 -7.19 5.60 -3.02
CA ASP A 107 -8.29 5.86 -3.93
C ASP A 107 -7.79 5.73 -5.39
N LEU A 108 -7.84 4.51 -5.92
CA LEU A 108 -7.35 4.21 -7.27
C LEU A 108 -8.19 4.89 -8.34
N SER A 109 -9.49 5.01 -8.10
CA SER A 109 -10.42 5.72 -8.97
C SER A 109 -10.03 7.20 -9.10
N LEU A 110 -9.81 7.90 -7.98
CA LEU A 110 -9.40 9.31 -8.00
C LEU A 110 -8.04 9.48 -8.65
N LEU A 111 -7.07 8.60 -8.32
CA LEU A 111 -5.74 8.66 -8.90
C LEU A 111 -5.82 8.53 -10.43
N LYS A 112 -6.58 7.55 -10.94
CA LYS A 112 -6.77 7.34 -12.37
C LYS A 112 -7.40 8.55 -13.04
N GLN A 113 -8.48 9.08 -12.46
CA GLN A 113 -9.18 10.26 -12.97
C GLN A 113 -8.22 11.44 -13.15
N VAL A 114 -7.44 11.77 -12.11
CA VAL A 114 -6.55 12.93 -12.12
C VAL A 114 -5.36 12.71 -13.05
N VAL A 115 -4.80 11.50 -13.12
CA VAL A 115 -3.74 11.14 -14.06
C VAL A 115 -4.21 11.30 -15.51
N ASP A 116 -5.38 10.77 -15.85
CA ASP A 116 -5.90 10.84 -17.22
C ASP A 116 -6.20 12.28 -17.63
N GLN A 117 -6.80 13.06 -16.73
CA GLN A 117 -7.05 14.48 -16.93
C GLN A 117 -5.74 15.25 -17.18
N GLU A 118 -4.75 15.09 -16.31
CA GLU A 118 -3.54 15.90 -16.35
C GLU A 118 -2.49 15.40 -17.36
N SER A 119 -2.64 14.19 -17.90
CA SER A 119 -1.87 13.72 -19.07
C SER A 119 -2.04 14.65 -20.28
N LYS A 120 -3.22 15.28 -20.39
CA LYS A 120 -3.61 16.23 -21.45
C LYS A 120 -3.52 17.69 -20.98
N SER A 121 -2.94 17.95 -19.80
CA SER A 121 -2.85 19.29 -19.22
C SER A 121 -2.10 20.25 -20.14
N SER A 122 -2.51 21.52 -20.18
CA SER A 122 -1.75 22.58 -20.88
C SER A 122 -0.39 22.84 -20.23
N LEU A 123 -0.25 22.59 -18.92
CA LEU A 123 0.99 22.80 -18.18
C LEU A 123 1.92 21.58 -18.26
N ALA A 124 3.14 21.78 -18.77
CA ALA A 124 4.13 20.70 -18.94
C ALA A 124 4.45 19.97 -17.63
N MET A 125 4.56 20.71 -16.52
CA MET A 125 4.77 20.16 -15.18
C MET A 125 3.70 19.14 -14.78
N ASN A 126 2.43 19.39 -15.12
CA ASN A 126 1.34 18.48 -14.77
C ASN A 126 1.31 17.25 -15.67
N ARG A 127 1.64 17.41 -16.95
CA ARG A 127 1.83 16.25 -17.85
C ARG A 127 2.99 15.36 -17.37
N GLU A 128 4.04 15.95 -16.82
CA GLU A 128 5.16 15.22 -16.20
C GLU A 128 4.70 14.43 -14.97
N TRP A 129 3.97 15.08 -14.07
CA TRP A 129 3.39 14.41 -12.90
C TRP A 129 2.49 13.24 -13.29
N ALA A 130 1.53 13.47 -14.19
CA ALA A 130 0.64 12.43 -14.68
C ALA A 130 1.41 11.25 -15.30
N TYR A 131 2.50 11.53 -16.03
CA TYR A 131 3.32 10.49 -16.64
C TYR A 131 3.99 9.56 -15.63
N VAL A 132 4.47 10.09 -14.49
CA VAL A 132 5.07 9.26 -13.44
C VAL A 132 4.00 8.58 -12.59
N TYR A 133 2.94 9.30 -12.20
CA TYR A 133 1.84 8.72 -11.42
C TYR A 133 1.03 7.66 -12.18
N GLU A 134 1.05 7.64 -13.50
CA GLU A 134 0.50 6.54 -14.28
C GLU A 134 1.19 5.20 -13.94
N LEU A 135 2.52 5.18 -13.76
CA LEU A 135 3.24 3.97 -13.32
C LEU A 135 2.84 3.57 -11.90
N VAL A 136 2.68 4.55 -11.02
CA VAL A 136 2.20 4.32 -9.64
C VAL A 136 0.82 3.69 -9.67
N TRP A 137 -0.09 4.22 -10.49
CA TRP A 137 -1.43 3.69 -10.65
C TRP A 137 -1.41 2.27 -11.21
N LEU A 138 -0.69 2.03 -12.31
CA LEU A 138 -0.58 0.71 -12.95
C LEU A 138 -0.08 -0.37 -11.97
N ARG A 139 0.92 -0.03 -11.14
CA ARG A 139 1.43 -0.95 -10.12
C ARG A 139 0.38 -1.19 -9.04
N ASN A 140 -0.22 -0.13 -8.53
CA ASN A 140 -1.13 -0.21 -7.38
C ASN A 140 -2.52 -0.76 -7.72
N SER A 141 -2.95 -0.70 -8.98
CA SER A 141 -4.13 -1.42 -9.48
C SER A 141 -3.89 -2.92 -9.67
N GLY A 142 -2.63 -3.35 -9.61
CA GLY A 142 -2.22 -4.70 -9.96
C GLY A 142 -2.21 -4.97 -11.47
N SER A 143 -2.31 -3.93 -12.30
CA SER A 143 -2.25 -4.03 -13.77
C SER A 143 -0.85 -4.37 -14.28
N ILE A 144 0.19 -4.02 -13.53
CA ILE A 144 1.54 -4.51 -13.75
C ILE A 144 2.10 -5.11 -12.46
N LYS A 145 2.88 -6.19 -12.58
CA LYS A 145 3.49 -6.88 -11.43
C LYS A 145 4.95 -7.25 -11.69
N LYS A 146 5.77 -7.22 -10.63
CA LYS A 146 7.16 -7.71 -10.62
C LYS A 146 7.99 -7.18 -11.80
N GLN A 147 8.42 -8.06 -12.72
CA GLN A 147 9.27 -7.72 -13.86
C GLN A 147 8.63 -6.71 -14.82
N GLU A 148 7.30 -6.65 -14.88
CA GLU A 148 6.60 -5.74 -15.80
C GLU A 148 6.82 -4.26 -15.43
N LEU A 149 6.97 -3.94 -14.14
CA LEU A 149 7.31 -2.59 -13.70
C LEU A 149 8.70 -2.19 -14.20
N LEU A 150 9.68 -3.08 -14.05
CA LEU A 150 11.03 -2.86 -14.55
C LEU A 150 11.02 -2.67 -16.07
N ALA A 151 10.35 -3.55 -16.81
CA ALA A 151 10.22 -3.42 -18.26
C ALA A 151 9.57 -2.10 -18.68
N LYS A 152 8.53 -1.63 -17.95
CA LYS A 152 7.89 -0.32 -18.21
C LYS A 152 8.80 0.86 -17.88
N LEU A 153 9.61 0.78 -16.83
CA LEU A 153 10.59 1.82 -16.50
C LEU A 153 11.65 1.90 -17.60
N GLU A 154 12.22 0.76 -18.02
CA GLU A 154 13.19 0.69 -19.11
C GLU A 154 12.61 1.23 -20.42
N ASP A 155 11.41 0.80 -20.81
CA ASP A 155 10.72 1.30 -22.01
C ASP A 155 10.48 2.82 -21.96
N ARG A 156 10.33 3.40 -20.77
CA ARG A 156 10.10 4.84 -20.58
C ARG A 156 11.39 5.66 -20.52
N LYS A 157 12.57 5.04 -20.36
CA LYS A 157 13.84 5.77 -20.35
C LYS A 157 14.03 6.55 -21.65
N GLY A 158 14.43 7.80 -21.53
CA GLY A 158 14.68 8.69 -22.67
C GLY A 158 13.42 9.20 -23.40
N LYS A 159 12.25 8.59 -23.22
CA LYS A 159 11.00 9.03 -23.88
C LYS A 159 10.46 10.36 -23.38
N LYS A 160 10.74 10.71 -22.12
CA LYS A 160 10.33 11.98 -21.52
C LYS A 160 11.35 12.46 -20.51
N VAL A 161 11.68 13.76 -20.56
CA VAL A 161 12.55 14.39 -19.57
C VAL A 161 11.76 14.69 -18.31
N ILE A 162 12.15 14.08 -17.20
CA ILE A 162 11.63 14.35 -15.85
C ILE A 162 12.49 15.46 -15.23
N LYS A 163 11.86 16.60 -14.94
CA LYS A 163 12.55 17.82 -14.50
C LYS A 163 12.28 18.13 -13.03
N THR A 164 11.04 17.94 -12.54
CA THR A 164 10.71 18.30 -11.16
C THR A 164 11.37 17.34 -10.19
N LYS A 165 11.79 17.88 -9.04
CA LYS A 165 12.50 17.12 -8.03
C LYS A 165 11.66 15.97 -7.50
N GLU A 166 10.39 16.25 -7.22
CA GLU A 166 9.43 15.27 -6.71
C GLU A 166 9.29 14.10 -7.69
N MET A 167 9.19 14.37 -8.99
CA MET A 167 9.00 13.31 -9.98
C MET A 167 10.28 12.51 -10.25
N LYS A 168 11.46 13.14 -10.15
CA LYS A 168 12.74 12.40 -10.16
C LYS A 168 12.81 11.43 -8.98
N VAL A 169 12.49 11.90 -7.77
CA VAL A 169 12.46 11.06 -6.57
C VAL A 169 11.42 9.96 -6.70
N LEU A 170 10.21 10.26 -7.16
CA LEU A 170 9.17 9.24 -7.35
C LEU A 170 9.58 8.18 -8.38
N TYR A 171 10.26 8.57 -9.45
CA TYR A 171 10.82 7.62 -10.41
C TYR A 171 11.91 6.74 -9.79
N GLY A 172 12.72 7.32 -8.89
CA GLY A 172 13.62 6.58 -8.03
C GLY A 172 12.88 5.59 -7.13
N ILE A 173 11.80 6.00 -6.46
CA ILE A 173 10.98 5.11 -5.63
C ILE A 173 10.35 3.97 -6.46
N LEU A 174 9.92 4.23 -7.70
CA LEU A 174 9.45 3.18 -8.60
C LEU A 174 10.55 2.20 -8.97
N THR A 175 11.78 2.67 -9.18
CA THR A 175 12.96 1.83 -9.41
C THR A 175 13.29 0.99 -8.18
N TYR A 176 13.28 1.62 -7.00
CA TYR A 176 13.40 0.96 -5.70
C TYR A 176 12.35 -0.15 -5.51
N TYR A 177 11.09 0.09 -5.92
CA TYR A 177 10.07 -0.95 -5.88
C TYR A 177 10.35 -2.14 -6.80
N THR A 178 11.07 -1.98 -7.91
CA THR A 178 11.49 -3.14 -8.71
C THR A 178 12.46 -4.04 -7.94
N MET A 179 13.37 -3.45 -7.17
CA MET A 179 14.32 -4.22 -6.34
C MET A 179 13.57 -4.96 -5.22
N TYR A 180 12.57 -4.31 -4.63
CA TYR A 180 11.67 -4.92 -3.67
C TYR A 180 10.88 -6.09 -4.28
N ASP A 181 10.20 -5.85 -5.41
CA ASP A 181 9.32 -6.83 -6.07
C ASP A 181 10.09 -8.03 -6.64
N LEU A 182 11.39 -7.86 -6.92
CA LEU A 182 12.32 -8.90 -7.40
C LEU A 182 13.19 -9.50 -6.29
N GLU A 183 12.94 -9.12 -5.03
CA GLU A 183 13.63 -9.63 -3.84
C GLU A 183 15.16 -9.43 -3.90
N LYS A 184 15.61 -8.31 -4.50
CA LYS A 184 17.02 -7.90 -4.60
C LYS A 184 17.39 -6.94 -3.46
N TYR A 185 17.34 -7.45 -2.24
CA TYR A 185 17.44 -6.62 -1.03
C TYR A 185 18.78 -5.90 -0.85
N ASN A 186 19.91 -6.48 -1.26
CA ASN A 186 21.22 -5.80 -1.17
C ASN A 186 21.21 -4.51 -2.02
N SER A 187 20.80 -4.60 -3.28
CA SER A 187 20.66 -3.44 -4.16
C SER A 187 19.61 -2.45 -3.65
N LEU A 188 18.55 -2.95 -3.01
CA LEU A 188 17.52 -2.11 -2.40
C LEU A 188 18.10 -1.22 -1.29
N PHE A 189 18.95 -1.76 -0.41
CA PHE A 189 19.58 -0.99 0.67
C PHE A 189 20.49 0.11 0.13
N GLU A 190 21.42 -0.25 -0.77
CA GLU A 190 22.34 0.70 -1.40
C GLU A 190 21.58 1.82 -2.14
N TYR A 191 20.52 1.45 -2.86
CA TYR A 191 19.73 2.41 -3.61
C TYR A 191 18.91 3.35 -2.70
N ALA A 192 18.42 2.85 -1.56
CA ALA A 192 17.72 3.69 -0.59
C ALA A 192 18.63 4.76 0.02
N GLU A 193 19.90 4.43 0.29
CA GLU A 193 20.90 5.39 0.78
C GLU A 193 21.14 6.51 -0.23
N VAL A 194 21.28 6.15 -1.52
CA VAL A 194 21.44 7.13 -2.61
C VAL A 194 20.20 8.01 -2.77
N LEU A 195 19.00 7.46 -2.61
CA LEU A 195 17.74 8.17 -2.82
C LEU A 195 17.36 9.10 -1.65
N SER A 196 17.81 8.79 -0.44
CA SER A 196 17.38 9.47 0.79
C SER A 196 17.68 10.99 0.82
N PRO A 197 18.89 11.48 0.43
CA PRO A 197 19.16 12.91 0.36
C PRO A 197 18.20 13.68 -0.56
N ASP A 198 17.86 13.10 -1.71
CA ASP A 198 16.97 13.75 -2.68
C ASP A 198 15.54 13.87 -2.15
N VAL A 199 15.06 12.84 -1.45
CA VAL A 199 13.74 12.84 -0.78
C VAL A 199 13.69 13.93 0.29
N ASN A 200 14.70 13.99 1.16
CA ASN A 200 14.76 14.96 2.26
C ASN A 200 14.77 16.41 1.77
N ALA A 201 15.30 16.63 0.57
CA ALA A 201 15.40 17.95 0.00
C ALA A 201 14.15 18.37 -0.83
N ILE A 202 13.05 17.59 -0.80
CA ILE A 202 11.72 18.00 -1.29
C ILE A 202 11.13 19.06 -0.35
N THR A 203 10.63 20.17 -0.90
CA THR A 203 10.12 21.29 -0.10
C THR A 203 8.72 21.07 0.45
N ASP A 204 7.84 20.42 -0.32
CA ASP A 204 6.48 20.12 0.11
C ASP A 204 6.51 19.02 1.17
N SER A 205 6.08 19.35 2.39
CA SER A 205 6.17 18.45 3.54
C SER A 205 5.33 17.19 3.37
N PHE A 206 4.15 17.29 2.78
CA PHE A 206 3.29 16.13 2.57
C PHE A 206 3.92 15.14 1.59
N ILE A 207 4.40 15.63 0.44
CA ILE A 207 5.07 14.79 -0.56
C ILE A 207 6.33 14.16 0.02
N ARG A 208 7.15 14.95 0.72
CA ARG A 208 8.37 14.47 1.39
C ARG A 208 8.06 13.35 2.39
N THR A 209 7.11 13.57 3.30
CA THR A 209 6.74 12.59 4.32
C THR A 209 6.18 11.31 3.70
N SER A 210 5.33 11.42 2.68
CA SER A 210 4.79 10.26 1.98
C SER A 210 5.90 9.44 1.30
N TYR A 211 6.83 10.10 0.62
CA TYR A 211 7.92 9.44 -0.10
C TYR A 211 8.92 8.79 0.85
N LEU A 212 9.25 9.46 1.95
CA LEU A 212 10.08 8.89 3.00
C LEU A 212 9.41 7.66 3.62
N GLY A 213 8.11 7.74 3.90
CA GLY A 213 7.32 6.63 4.41
C GLY A 213 7.39 5.39 3.51
N ARG A 214 7.29 5.55 2.19
CA ARG A 214 7.41 4.45 1.21
C ARG A 214 8.78 3.78 1.21
N ILE A 215 9.84 4.56 1.35
CA ILE A 215 11.21 4.02 1.43
C ILE A 215 11.35 3.23 2.73
N LYS A 216 10.92 3.80 3.86
CA LYS A 216 10.92 3.13 5.16
C LYS A 216 10.11 1.82 5.15
N GLU A 217 8.94 1.80 4.49
CA GLU A 217 8.11 0.59 4.37
C GLU A 217 8.90 -0.55 3.71
N GLY A 218 9.52 -0.28 2.56
CA GLY A 218 10.32 -1.29 1.86
C GLY A 218 11.57 -1.72 2.64
N LEU A 219 12.22 -0.78 3.35
CA LEU A 219 13.39 -1.08 4.16
C LEU A 219 13.03 -1.93 5.37
N ALA A 220 11.90 -1.63 6.03
CA ALA A 220 11.41 -2.40 7.17
C ALA A 220 11.16 -3.86 6.79
N TYR A 221 10.55 -4.11 5.62
CA TYR A 221 10.38 -5.46 5.11
C TYR A 221 11.70 -6.11 4.67
N ALA A 222 12.59 -5.37 4.01
CA ALA A 222 13.90 -5.90 3.62
C ALA A 222 14.73 -6.34 4.84
N TYR A 223 14.73 -5.56 5.92
CA TYR A 223 15.35 -5.96 7.18
C TYR A 223 14.63 -7.14 7.85
N LEU A 224 13.29 -7.20 7.78
CA LEU A 224 12.53 -8.34 8.27
C LEU A 224 13.00 -9.63 7.61
N VAL A 225 13.04 -9.70 6.27
CA VAL A 225 13.43 -10.92 5.55
C VAL A 225 14.91 -11.27 5.71
N GLN A 226 15.78 -10.29 5.93
CA GLN A 226 17.20 -10.50 6.29
C GLN A 226 17.39 -10.91 7.75
N ASP A 227 16.32 -11.01 8.53
CA ASP A 227 16.30 -11.34 9.95
C ASP A 227 16.97 -10.28 10.86
N ASP A 228 17.09 -9.05 10.40
CA ASP A 228 17.47 -7.87 11.21
C ASP A 228 16.21 -7.25 11.83
N LEU A 229 15.63 -7.98 12.80
CA LEU A 229 14.34 -7.65 13.40
C LEU A 229 14.36 -6.33 14.16
N GLU A 230 15.51 -5.96 14.75
CA GLU A 230 15.63 -4.72 15.49
C GLU A 230 15.48 -3.50 14.58
N LYS A 231 16.20 -3.46 13.44
CA LYS A 231 16.05 -2.37 12.47
C LYS A 231 14.67 -2.39 11.81
N SER A 232 14.13 -3.57 11.50
CA SER A 232 12.78 -3.69 10.96
C SER A 232 11.74 -3.07 11.90
N ARG A 233 11.75 -3.45 13.19
CA ARG A 233 10.82 -2.94 14.20
C ARG A 233 10.99 -1.44 14.45
N ARG A 234 12.24 -0.94 14.49
CA ARG A 234 12.55 0.50 14.63
C ARG A 234 11.97 1.32 13.48
N LEU A 235 12.20 0.91 12.22
CA LEU A 235 11.63 1.59 11.06
C LEU A 235 10.11 1.56 11.05
N CYS A 236 9.50 0.44 11.48
CA CYS A 236 8.05 0.38 11.64
C CYS A 236 7.56 1.39 12.67
N GLN A 237 8.25 1.54 13.81
CA GLN A 237 7.88 2.53 14.82
C GLN A 237 8.00 3.96 14.26
N GLU A 238 9.08 4.27 13.55
CA GLU A 238 9.24 5.57 12.88
C GLU A 238 8.13 5.88 11.87
N ILE A 239 7.57 4.85 11.21
CA ILE A 239 6.40 5.00 10.32
C ILE A 239 5.14 5.33 11.12
N LEU A 240 4.94 4.67 12.27
CA LEU A 240 3.78 4.91 13.13
C LEU A 240 3.80 6.33 13.70
N ASP A 241 5.00 6.84 13.99
CA ASP A 241 5.23 8.17 14.59
C ASP A 241 5.19 9.33 13.56
N LEU A 242 5.01 9.05 12.27
CA LEU A 242 4.88 10.11 11.25
C LEU A 242 3.70 11.04 11.57
N GLU A 243 3.90 12.34 11.42
CA GLU A 243 2.80 13.31 11.50
C GLU A 243 1.79 13.06 10.36
N ASP A 244 0.50 12.96 10.72
CA ASP A 244 -0.56 12.70 9.75
C ASP A 244 -1.85 13.48 10.09
N PRO A 245 -1.80 14.83 10.08
CA PRO A 245 -2.93 15.66 10.49
C PRO A 245 -4.18 15.43 9.63
N GLU A 246 -3.99 14.93 8.40
CA GLU A 246 -5.09 14.70 7.46
C GLU A 246 -5.47 13.23 7.30
N GLY A 247 -4.84 12.31 8.02
CA GLY A 247 -5.19 10.89 7.95
C GLY A 247 -4.88 10.25 6.58
N CYS A 248 -3.77 10.59 5.96
CA CYS A 248 -3.32 10.10 4.67
C CYS A 248 -2.50 8.80 4.75
N PHE A 249 -1.92 8.46 5.90
CA PHE A 249 -0.93 7.38 6.01
C PHE A 249 -1.48 6.08 6.63
N HIS A 250 -2.79 5.88 6.64
CA HIS A 250 -3.45 4.68 7.17
C HIS A 250 -2.90 3.38 6.54
N LEU A 251 -2.78 3.33 5.21
CA LEU A 251 -2.21 2.16 4.51
C LEU A 251 -0.77 1.88 4.90
N LEU A 252 0.03 2.94 5.02
CA LEU A 252 1.43 2.85 5.37
C LEU A 252 1.60 2.34 6.82
N ARG A 253 0.83 2.89 7.76
CA ARG A 253 0.84 2.44 9.17
C ARG A 253 0.34 1.02 9.34
N ALA A 254 -0.71 0.62 8.61
CA ALA A 254 -1.18 -0.76 8.61
C ALA A 254 -0.05 -1.72 8.19
N SER A 255 0.70 -1.37 7.16
CA SER A 255 1.84 -2.17 6.68
C SER A 255 2.94 -2.30 7.74
N ALA A 256 3.29 -1.20 8.41
CA ALA A 256 4.25 -1.24 9.52
C ALA A 256 3.77 -2.12 10.68
N LEU A 257 2.48 -2.10 11.02
CA LEU A 257 1.90 -2.98 12.04
C LEU A 257 1.96 -4.45 11.63
N VAL A 258 1.76 -4.77 10.35
CA VAL A 258 1.95 -6.14 9.84
C VAL A 258 3.40 -6.57 9.99
N TYR A 259 4.37 -5.76 9.57
CA TYR A 259 5.78 -6.14 9.69
C TYR A 259 6.23 -6.30 11.15
N LEU A 260 5.69 -5.48 12.07
CA LEU A 260 5.83 -5.72 13.50
C LEU A 260 5.26 -7.09 13.89
N ALA A 261 4.03 -7.40 13.48
CA ALA A 261 3.43 -8.70 13.77
C ALA A 261 4.26 -9.86 13.24
N GLU A 262 4.67 -9.77 11.97
CA GLU A 262 5.48 -10.79 11.31
C GLU A 262 6.80 -11.00 12.05
N SER A 263 7.46 -9.93 12.47
CA SER A 263 8.71 -10.02 13.25
C SER A 263 8.56 -10.78 14.57
N TYR A 264 7.35 -10.90 15.13
CA TYR A 264 7.06 -11.67 16.35
C TYR A 264 6.50 -13.07 16.07
N THR A 265 6.31 -13.47 14.81
CA THR A 265 5.66 -14.75 14.42
C THR A 265 6.27 -15.97 15.10
N PHE A 266 7.61 -16.01 15.21
CA PHE A 266 8.35 -17.13 15.80
C PHE A 266 8.79 -16.88 17.25
N GLU A 267 8.43 -15.73 17.83
CA GLU A 267 8.83 -15.32 19.19
C GLU A 267 7.64 -15.28 20.16
N CYS A 268 6.53 -14.66 19.76
CA CYS A 268 5.39 -14.43 20.64
C CYS A 268 4.11 -14.23 19.83
N TYR A 269 3.27 -15.28 19.78
CA TYR A 269 1.98 -15.25 19.11
C TYR A 269 1.09 -14.09 19.59
N GLU A 270 1.05 -13.82 20.90
CA GLU A 270 0.15 -12.79 21.44
C GLU A 270 0.55 -11.36 21.02
N ARG A 271 1.86 -11.10 20.94
CA ARG A 271 2.35 -9.83 20.38
C ARG A 271 2.04 -9.74 18.89
N ALA A 272 2.29 -10.81 18.14
CA ALA A 272 2.00 -10.85 16.71
C ALA A 272 0.51 -10.60 16.43
N SER A 273 -0.37 -11.35 17.11
CA SER A 273 -1.83 -11.21 17.05
C SER A 273 -2.29 -9.79 17.39
N ARG A 274 -1.77 -9.20 18.48
CA ARG A 274 -2.09 -7.81 18.85
C ARG A 274 -1.75 -6.81 17.74
N TYR A 275 -0.59 -6.94 17.11
CA TYR A 275 -0.18 -6.06 16.02
C TYR A 275 -1.01 -6.25 14.76
N ILE A 276 -1.39 -7.48 14.41
CA ILE A 276 -2.34 -7.72 13.32
C ILE A 276 -3.69 -7.05 13.60
N ASN A 277 -4.25 -7.22 14.80
CA ASN A 277 -5.55 -6.64 15.15
C ASN A 277 -5.50 -5.10 15.06
N LYS A 278 -4.42 -4.48 15.58
CA LYS A 278 -4.17 -3.05 15.39
C LYS A 278 -4.07 -2.67 13.91
N SER A 279 -3.46 -3.50 13.07
CA SER A 279 -3.37 -3.24 11.63
C SER A 279 -4.75 -3.28 10.96
N LEU A 280 -5.65 -4.15 11.41
CA LEU A 280 -7.01 -4.23 10.89
C LEU A 280 -7.83 -3.02 11.34
N GLU A 281 -7.76 -2.66 12.62
CA GLU A 281 -8.38 -1.44 13.18
C GLU A 281 -7.90 -0.19 12.43
N GLN A 282 -6.60 -0.09 12.13
CA GLN A 282 -5.99 1.02 11.40
C GLN A 282 -6.56 1.21 9.98
N LEU A 283 -7.15 0.17 9.37
CA LEU A 283 -7.77 0.25 8.05
C LEU A 283 -9.28 0.45 8.09
N GLU A 284 -9.92 0.38 9.26
CA GLU A 284 -11.37 0.50 9.36
C GLU A 284 -11.81 1.96 9.49
N PRO A 285 -12.87 2.37 8.78
CA PRO A 285 -13.59 1.64 7.73
C PRO A 285 -12.80 1.56 6.40
N CYS A 286 -12.79 0.38 5.76
CA CYS A 286 -12.14 0.18 4.45
C CYS A 286 -12.99 0.77 3.32
N ASN A 287 -12.66 1.97 2.89
CA ASN A 287 -13.44 2.71 1.89
C ASN A 287 -12.76 2.72 0.52
N PHE A 288 -11.44 2.54 0.49
CA PHE A 288 -10.66 2.65 -0.73
C PHE A 288 -10.21 1.28 -1.26
N GLU A 289 -10.00 1.20 -2.56
CA GLU A 289 -9.71 -0.04 -3.29
C GLU A 289 -8.45 -0.72 -2.75
N ARG A 290 -7.39 0.06 -2.46
CA ARG A 290 -6.16 -0.50 -1.89
C ARG A 290 -6.30 -0.91 -0.42
N GLU A 291 -7.22 -0.31 0.34
CA GLU A 291 -7.48 -0.72 1.72
C GLU A 291 -8.11 -2.11 1.75
N LEU A 292 -9.05 -2.39 0.84
CA LEU A 292 -9.63 -3.72 0.68
C LEU A 292 -8.58 -4.77 0.30
N GLN A 293 -7.72 -4.47 -0.67
CA GLN A 293 -6.60 -5.33 -1.06
C GLN A 293 -5.64 -5.58 0.12
N ARG A 294 -5.32 -4.52 0.88
CA ARG A 294 -4.44 -4.61 2.05
C ARG A 294 -5.08 -5.42 3.17
N LYS A 295 -6.39 -5.25 3.45
CA LYS A 295 -7.13 -6.03 4.46
C LYS A 295 -7.05 -7.54 4.15
N GLN A 296 -7.26 -7.94 2.90
CA GLN A 296 -7.13 -9.34 2.50
C GLN A 296 -5.70 -9.87 2.73
N SER A 297 -4.68 -9.06 2.41
CA SER A 297 -3.27 -9.42 2.62
C SER A 297 -2.92 -9.57 4.10
N ILE A 298 -3.44 -8.68 4.96
CA ILE A 298 -3.29 -8.75 6.42
C ILE A 298 -3.92 -10.03 6.97
N LEU A 299 -5.13 -10.36 6.53
CA LEU A 299 -5.84 -11.55 7.00
C LEU A 299 -5.13 -12.85 6.58
N ASN A 300 -4.56 -12.90 5.38
CA ASN A 300 -3.72 -14.02 4.96
C ASN A 300 -2.46 -14.16 5.84
N THR A 301 -1.79 -13.04 6.14
CA THR A 301 -0.62 -13.03 7.04
C THR A 301 -1.02 -13.53 8.43
N TYR A 302 -2.20 -13.12 8.93
CA TYR A 302 -2.69 -13.58 10.22
C TYR A 302 -2.97 -15.08 10.23
N ALA A 303 -3.56 -15.60 9.15
CA ALA A 303 -3.81 -17.03 9.00
C ALA A 303 -2.49 -17.82 9.08
N PHE A 304 -1.44 -17.36 8.38
CA PHE A 304 -0.12 -17.96 8.47
C PHE A 304 0.43 -17.94 9.91
N ILE A 305 0.38 -16.79 10.60
CA ILE A 305 0.84 -16.65 11.99
C ILE A 305 0.10 -17.64 12.92
N LYS A 306 -1.22 -17.76 12.77
CA LYS A 306 -2.06 -18.70 13.53
C LYS A 306 -1.69 -20.15 13.26
N LEU A 307 -1.49 -20.52 11.99
CA LEU A 307 -1.14 -21.87 11.58
C LEU A 307 0.24 -22.30 12.10
N VAL A 308 1.25 -21.44 11.96
CA VAL A 308 2.62 -21.70 12.47
C VAL A 308 2.63 -21.90 13.98
N ASN A 309 1.81 -21.14 14.72
CA ASN A 309 1.73 -21.20 16.17
C ASN A 309 0.69 -22.22 16.69
N ARG A 310 -0.13 -22.81 15.81
CA ARG A 310 -1.28 -23.67 16.13
C ARG A 310 -2.23 -23.04 17.16
N LYS A 311 -2.56 -21.76 16.95
CA LYS A 311 -3.41 -20.96 17.84
C LYS A 311 -4.64 -20.44 17.11
N GLU A 312 -5.78 -20.42 17.81
CA GLU A 312 -7.06 -19.86 17.32
C GLU A 312 -7.45 -20.32 15.90
N LEU A 313 -7.39 -21.63 15.67
CA LEU A 313 -7.66 -22.24 14.37
C LEU A 313 -9.16 -22.44 14.11
N GLU A 314 -9.97 -22.38 15.16
CA GLU A 314 -11.43 -22.37 15.06
C GLU A 314 -11.88 -21.13 14.27
N ASN A 315 -12.63 -21.34 13.20
CA ASN A 315 -13.13 -20.27 12.31
C ASN A 315 -12.04 -19.40 11.67
N ILE A 316 -10.82 -19.93 11.48
CA ILE A 316 -9.75 -19.23 10.74
C ILE A 316 -10.23 -18.83 9.34
N LYS A 317 -10.02 -17.57 8.98
CA LYS A 317 -10.33 -17.05 7.64
C LYS A 317 -9.11 -17.17 6.75
N ILE A 318 -9.23 -17.92 5.67
CA ILE A 318 -8.15 -18.18 4.71
C ILE A 318 -8.58 -17.66 3.34
N TYR A 319 -7.70 -16.90 2.68
CA TYR A 319 -7.96 -16.35 1.34
C TYR A 319 -6.94 -16.79 0.30
N HIS A 320 -6.03 -17.69 0.64
CA HIS A 320 -5.00 -18.16 -0.26
C HIS A 320 -4.78 -19.68 -0.12
N PRO A 321 -4.61 -20.43 -1.24
CA PRO A 321 -4.62 -21.90 -1.16
C PRO A 321 -3.40 -22.50 -0.45
N ALA A 322 -2.31 -21.74 -0.27
CA ALA A 322 -1.16 -22.22 0.51
C ALA A 322 -1.53 -22.39 2.00
N GLU A 323 -2.16 -21.38 2.59
CA GLU A 323 -2.65 -21.42 3.98
C GLU A 323 -3.77 -22.45 4.12
N GLU A 324 -4.61 -22.63 3.09
CA GLU A 324 -5.64 -23.69 3.06
C GLU A 324 -5.01 -25.08 3.13
N SER A 325 -4.00 -25.34 2.29
CA SER A 325 -3.27 -26.61 2.33
C SER A 325 -2.58 -26.84 3.67
N PHE A 326 -2.07 -25.79 4.31
CA PHE A 326 -1.45 -25.91 5.63
C PHE A 326 -2.49 -26.18 6.73
N LEU A 327 -3.68 -25.59 6.67
CA LEU A 327 -4.78 -25.92 7.57
C LEU A 327 -5.21 -27.39 7.44
N GLU A 328 -5.30 -27.92 6.21
CA GLU A 328 -5.64 -29.33 5.97
C GLU A 328 -4.61 -30.27 6.61
N ILE A 329 -3.31 -29.95 6.52
CA ILE A 329 -2.26 -30.67 7.25
C ILE A 329 -2.51 -30.64 8.76
N VAL A 330 -2.84 -29.47 9.32
CA VAL A 330 -3.09 -29.35 10.76
C VAL A 330 -4.30 -30.18 11.21
N LYS A 331 -5.30 -30.39 10.34
CA LYS A 331 -6.44 -31.28 10.57
C LYS A 331 -6.13 -32.78 10.34
N GLY A 332 -4.96 -33.12 9.80
CA GLY A 332 -4.60 -34.49 9.41
C GLY A 332 -5.03 -34.91 8.01
N ASN A 333 -5.57 -33.97 7.21
CA ASN A 333 -6.06 -34.21 5.85
C ASN A 333 -4.94 -34.05 4.80
N TYR A 334 -3.89 -34.87 4.90
CA TYR A 334 -2.68 -34.72 4.09
C TYR A 334 -2.93 -34.81 2.57
N GLN A 335 -3.80 -35.70 2.12
CA GLN A 335 -4.10 -35.87 0.68
C GLN A 335 -4.74 -34.60 0.09
N ASN A 336 -5.67 -33.96 0.80
CA ASN A 336 -6.29 -32.71 0.36
C ASN A 336 -5.24 -31.60 0.18
N ALA A 337 -4.30 -31.49 1.13
CA ALA A 337 -3.21 -30.53 1.04
C ALA A 337 -2.32 -30.76 -0.19
N ILE A 338 -1.97 -32.02 -0.47
CA ILE A 338 -1.20 -32.42 -1.66
C ILE A 338 -1.94 -32.03 -2.94
N ASP A 339 -3.25 -32.29 -3.03
CA ASP A 339 -4.04 -31.99 -4.21
C ASP A 339 -4.14 -30.47 -4.47
N ILE A 340 -4.31 -29.67 -3.42
CA ILE A 340 -4.30 -28.20 -3.51
C ILE A 340 -2.94 -27.70 -4.03
N LEU A 341 -1.84 -28.17 -3.46
CA LEU A 341 -0.49 -27.74 -3.84
C LEU A 341 -0.11 -28.20 -5.25
N ASN A 342 -0.48 -29.41 -5.66
CA ASN A 342 -0.27 -29.89 -7.03
C ASN A 342 -1.05 -29.05 -8.05
N LYS A 343 -2.28 -28.62 -7.72
CA LYS A 343 -3.05 -27.70 -8.56
C LYS A 343 -2.36 -26.33 -8.66
N LEU A 344 -1.82 -25.81 -7.57
CA LEU A 344 -1.03 -24.58 -7.56
C LEU A 344 0.22 -24.69 -8.42
N GLU A 345 0.99 -25.78 -8.29
CA GLU A 345 2.21 -26.00 -9.07
C GLU A 345 1.90 -26.08 -10.57
N LYS A 346 0.86 -26.82 -10.96
CA LYS A 346 0.41 -26.89 -12.36
C LYS A 346 0.02 -25.53 -12.92
N LYS A 347 -0.68 -24.71 -12.12
CA LYS A 347 -1.12 -23.36 -12.52
C LYS A 347 0.04 -22.38 -12.65
N ASN A 348 0.95 -22.39 -11.68
CA ASN A 348 2.02 -21.39 -11.57
C ASN A 348 3.34 -21.83 -12.23
N ARG A 349 3.46 -23.12 -12.59
CA ARG A 349 4.68 -23.82 -13.04
C ARG A 349 5.78 -23.99 -11.98
N PHE A 350 5.57 -23.46 -10.78
CA PHE A 350 6.47 -23.60 -9.64
C PHE A 350 5.68 -23.41 -8.33
N LEU A 351 6.27 -23.86 -7.22
CA LEU A 351 5.81 -23.55 -5.87
C LEU A 351 6.75 -22.54 -5.21
N SER A 352 6.19 -21.70 -4.33
CA SER A 352 7.00 -20.84 -3.47
C SER A 352 7.81 -21.68 -2.47
N PRO A 353 8.87 -21.11 -1.86
CA PRO A 353 9.64 -21.84 -0.85
C PRO A 353 8.74 -22.36 0.29
N MET A 354 7.83 -21.53 0.82
CA MET A 354 6.88 -21.98 1.86
C MET A 354 5.98 -23.13 1.39
N GLN A 355 5.49 -23.07 0.14
CA GLN A 355 4.65 -24.13 -0.43
C GLN A 355 5.40 -25.45 -0.58
N TYR A 356 6.68 -25.43 -0.94
CA TYR A 356 7.51 -26.65 -0.92
C TYR A 356 7.66 -27.24 0.49
N CYS A 357 7.83 -26.39 1.52
CA CYS A 357 7.84 -26.85 2.91
C CYS A 357 6.52 -27.53 3.29
N ILE A 358 5.39 -26.88 2.99
CA ILE A 358 4.05 -27.41 3.29
C ILE A 358 3.83 -28.73 2.55
N LEU A 359 4.24 -28.83 1.28
CA LEU A 359 4.16 -30.06 0.50
C LEU A 359 5.01 -31.20 1.09
N GLY A 360 6.23 -30.88 1.54
CA GLY A 360 7.11 -31.84 2.20
C GLY A 360 6.53 -32.37 3.51
N ILE A 361 5.90 -31.50 4.32
CA ILE A 361 5.15 -31.93 5.50
C ILE A 361 4.01 -32.88 5.09
N ALA A 362 3.22 -32.52 4.07
CA ALA A 362 2.08 -33.32 3.66
C ALA A 362 2.46 -34.71 3.10
N LYS A 363 3.61 -34.79 2.41
CA LYS A 363 4.13 -36.05 1.85
C LYS A 363 5.03 -36.84 2.79
N ASN A 364 5.31 -36.30 3.98
CA ASN A 364 6.34 -36.81 4.87
C ASN A 364 7.72 -36.96 4.16
N ASP A 365 8.07 -35.97 3.34
CA ASP A 365 9.26 -35.96 2.48
C ASP A 365 10.19 -34.80 2.86
N ILE A 366 11.27 -35.15 3.56
CA ILE A 366 12.28 -34.19 4.05
C ILE A 366 13.00 -33.47 2.91
N THR A 367 13.17 -34.10 1.75
CA THR A 367 13.92 -33.52 0.62
C THR A 367 13.21 -32.28 0.06
N LEU A 368 11.87 -32.25 0.13
CA LEU A 368 11.07 -31.08 -0.25
C LEU A 368 11.20 -29.93 0.76
N ILE A 369 11.38 -30.26 2.04
CA ILE A 369 11.60 -29.27 3.10
C ILE A 369 13.02 -28.69 2.98
N GLU A 370 14.03 -29.52 2.70
CA GLU A 370 15.40 -29.06 2.42
C GLU A 370 15.45 -28.19 1.16
N LYS A 371 14.72 -28.56 0.10
CA LYS A 371 14.53 -27.72 -1.09
C LYS A 371 13.93 -26.36 -0.73
N SER A 372 12.95 -26.30 0.17
CA SER A 372 12.39 -25.05 0.67
C SER A 372 13.47 -24.16 1.31
N ILE A 373 14.32 -24.74 2.17
CA ILE A 373 15.43 -24.04 2.82
C ILE A 373 16.39 -23.49 1.77
N ALA A 374 16.85 -24.32 0.83
CA ALA A 374 17.78 -23.92 -0.22
C ALA A 374 17.22 -22.77 -1.07
N LEU A 375 15.92 -22.81 -1.41
CA LEU A 375 15.26 -21.73 -2.15
C LEU A 375 15.20 -20.43 -1.35
N TYR A 376 14.93 -20.48 -0.05
CA TYR A 376 14.97 -19.29 0.81
C TYR A 376 16.37 -18.69 0.90
N GLU A 377 17.39 -19.53 0.99
CA GLU A 377 18.80 -19.10 1.03
C GLU A 377 19.24 -18.45 -0.29
N CYS A 378 18.78 -18.97 -1.44
CA CYS A 378 19.05 -18.40 -2.76
C CYS A 378 18.51 -16.97 -2.93
N VAL A 379 17.36 -16.65 -2.31
CA VAL A 379 16.78 -15.30 -2.32
C VAL A 379 17.17 -14.46 -1.10
N GLY A 380 18.02 -15.01 -0.23
CA GLY A 380 18.50 -14.33 0.98
C GLY A 380 17.43 -14.11 2.04
N ASN A 381 16.32 -14.83 2.02
CA ASN A 381 15.23 -14.68 2.99
C ASN A 381 15.48 -15.59 4.20
N ARG A 382 16.22 -15.05 5.16
CA ARG A 382 16.65 -15.74 6.39
C ARG A 382 15.49 -15.92 7.36
N PHE A 383 14.60 -14.93 7.45
CA PHE A 383 13.51 -14.93 8.43
C PHE A 383 12.50 -16.06 8.20
N TYR A 384 11.91 -16.16 7.01
CA TYR A 384 10.92 -17.22 6.76
C TYR A 384 11.56 -18.60 6.63
N SER A 385 12.88 -18.69 6.38
CA SER A 385 13.63 -19.96 6.44
C SER A 385 13.62 -20.61 7.83
N LYS A 386 13.33 -19.85 8.89
CA LYS A 386 13.21 -20.37 10.27
C LYS A 386 12.16 -21.47 10.38
N PHE A 387 11.04 -21.33 9.65
CA PHE A 387 9.96 -22.31 9.69
C PHE A 387 10.38 -23.69 9.14
N PRO A 388 10.81 -23.84 7.87
CA PRO A 388 11.25 -25.14 7.38
C PRO A 388 12.45 -25.70 8.16
N LYS A 389 13.38 -24.86 8.65
CA LYS A 389 14.48 -25.30 9.53
C LYS A 389 13.97 -25.93 10.82
N LYS A 390 12.95 -25.32 11.45
CA LYS A 390 12.27 -25.90 12.62
C LYS A 390 11.64 -27.26 12.29
N ILE A 391 10.98 -27.37 11.14
CA ILE A 391 10.32 -28.62 10.71
C ILE A 391 11.35 -29.74 10.48
N VAL A 392 12.51 -29.46 9.87
CA VAL A 392 13.59 -30.46 9.71
C VAL A 392 14.03 -31.02 11.07
N VAL A 393 14.17 -30.16 12.08
CA VAL A 393 14.52 -30.59 13.44
C VAL A 393 13.44 -31.50 14.04
N GLU A 394 12.16 -31.21 13.80
CA GLU A 394 11.04 -32.06 14.24
C GLU A 394 11.04 -33.42 13.54
N PHE A 395 11.30 -33.46 12.22
CA PHE A 395 11.43 -34.69 11.45
C PHE A 395 12.56 -35.59 11.98
N ASN A 396 13.74 -35.03 12.19
CA ASN A 396 14.90 -35.79 12.65
C ASN A 396 14.69 -36.34 14.07
N LYS A 397 14.01 -35.60 14.95
CA LYS A 397 13.64 -36.09 16.29
C LYS A 397 12.67 -37.27 16.21
N ASN A 398 11.69 -37.22 15.32
CA ASN A 398 10.71 -38.28 15.16
C ASN A 398 11.30 -39.52 14.46
N GLY A 399 12.30 -39.35 13.58
CA GLY A 399 13.06 -40.45 12.96
C GLY A 399 13.92 -41.22 13.96
N ILE A 400 14.57 -40.53 14.89
CA ILE A 400 15.42 -41.16 15.93
C ILE A 400 14.59 -42.02 16.91
N ILE A 401 13.31 -41.68 17.15
CA ILE A 401 12.44 -42.45 18.06
C ILE A 401 12.08 -43.83 17.48
N TYR A 402 12.17 -44.04 16.15
CA TYR A 402 11.89 -45.34 15.53
C TYR A 402 13.12 -46.24 15.33
N GLU A 403 14.34 -45.74 15.55
CA GLU A 403 15.57 -46.57 15.48
C GLU A 403 15.98 -47.16 16.86
N GLY A 404 15.20 -46.89 17.92
CA GLY A 404 15.40 -47.44 19.27
C GLY A 404 14.76 -48.81 19.54
N GLY A 405 14.36 -49.54 18.49
CA GLY A 405 13.82 -50.90 18.58
C GLY A 405 14.75 -51.92 17.94
N ALA A 406 15.93 -52.13 18.54
CA ALA A 406 16.88 -53.15 18.13
C ALA A 406 16.71 -54.43 18.98
N ILE A 407 16.43 -55.52 18.25
CA ILE A 407 16.80 -56.93 18.48
C ILE A 407 15.97 -57.73 19.49
#